data_AF-A0A7K2THY9-F1
#
_entry.id   AF-A0A7K2THY9-F1
#
_cell.length_a   1.000
_cell.length_b   1.000
_cell.length_c   1.000
_cell.angle_alpha   90.00
_cell.angle_beta   90.00
_cell.angle_gamma   90.00
#
_symmetry.space_group_name_H-M   'P 1'
#
loop_
_entity.id
_entity.type
_entity.pdbx_description
1 polymer ?
#
loop_
_entity_poly.entity_id
_entity_poly.type
_entity_poly.pdbx_seq_one_letter_code
_entity_poly.pdbx_strand_id
1 'polypeptide(L)'
;MGDELRSLVGSRRREVGLSYQSLAAACRETGGGAAVSSAWLHRLETGAPVNAPSLEGLDTLAAGLRLEPTRLREAAAAQFFGVRVEWEASGEAAELLRMVGALPQHQQAALVELVRVMAKDC
;
A
#
# COMPACT_ATOMS: atom_id res chain seq x y z
N MET A 1 4.62 -7.46 -17.04
CA MET A 1 4.51 -6.15 -16.36
C MET A 1 3.87 -6.43 -15.02
N GLY A 2 4.41 -5.88 -13.93
CA GLY A 2 3.91 -6.16 -12.58
C GLY A 2 2.46 -5.69 -12.38
N ASP A 3 1.79 -6.24 -11.38
CA ASP A 3 0.43 -5.87 -10.98
C ASP A 3 0.36 -5.50 -9.48
N GLU A 4 1.51 -5.24 -8.85
CA GLU A 4 1.63 -5.07 -7.40
C GLU A 4 0.81 -3.86 -6.91
N LEU A 5 0.86 -2.71 -7.58
CA LEU A 5 0.07 -1.54 -7.21
C LEU A 5 -1.42 -1.80 -7.43
N ARG A 6 -1.78 -2.39 -8.58
CA ARG A 6 -3.16 -2.79 -8.90
C ARG A 6 -3.74 -3.69 -7.81
N SER A 7 -3.01 -4.75 -7.45
CA SER A 7 -3.41 -5.74 -6.46
C SER A 7 -3.52 -5.14 -5.06
N LEU A 8 -2.57 -4.28 -4.66
CA LEU A 8 -2.61 -3.58 -3.38
C LEU A 8 -3.81 -2.63 -3.28
N VAL A 9 -4.00 -1.74 -4.28
CA VAL A 9 -5.09 -0.76 -4.30
C VAL A 9 -6.44 -1.47 -4.34
N GLY A 10 -6.61 -2.45 -5.24
CA GLY A 10 -7.88 -3.15 -5.41
C GLY A 10 -8.27 -4.02 -4.21
N SER A 11 -7.30 -4.66 -3.54
CA SER A 11 -7.59 -5.41 -2.30
C SER A 11 -7.95 -4.45 -1.17
N ARG A 12 -7.13 -3.43 -0.94
CA ARG A 12 -7.35 -2.51 0.16
C ARG A 12 -8.64 -1.71 0.01
N ARG A 13 -8.94 -1.21 -1.19
CA ARG A 13 -10.18 -0.47 -1.46
C ARG A 13 -11.43 -1.29 -1.13
N ARG A 14 -11.43 -2.59 -1.46
CA ARG A 14 -12.52 -3.51 -1.14
C ARG A 14 -12.63 -3.76 0.37
N GLU A 15 -11.50 -3.93 1.06
CA GLU A 15 -11.48 -4.09 2.53
C GLU A 15 -12.08 -2.88 3.26
N VAL A 16 -11.78 -1.65 2.81
CA VAL A 16 -12.30 -0.43 3.42
C VAL A 16 -13.68 -0.02 2.88
N GLY A 17 -14.26 -0.81 1.97
CA GLY A 17 -15.60 -0.58 1.43
C GLY A 17 -15.76 0.67 0.58
N LEU A 18 -14.68 1.20 0.00
CA LEU A 18 -14.73 2.43 -0.78
C LEU A 18 -15.06 2.17 -2.26
N SER A 19 -15.97 2.97 -2.81
CA SER A 19 -16.11 3.10 -4.27
C SER A 19 -14.94 3.87 -4.88
N TYR A 20 -14.75 3.80 -6.21
CA TYR A 20 -13.76 4.62 -6.89
C TYR A 20 -14.00 6.13 -6.69
N GLN A 21 -15.27 6.55 -6.65
CA GLN A 21 -15.63 7.96 -6.49
C GLN A 21 -15.33 8.44 -5.07
N SER A 22 -15.68 7.64 -4.05
CA SER A 22 -15.39 7.99 -2.66
C SER A 22 -13.89 7.98 -2.36
N LEU A 23 -13.13 7.06 -2.96
CA LEU A 23 -11.67 7.06 -2.81
C LEU A 23 -11.03 8.28 -3.49
N ALA A 24 -11.43 8.61 -4.72
CA ALA A 24 -10.93 9.81 -5.41
C ALA A 24 -11.30 11.11 -4.68
N ALA A 25 -12.48 11.16 -4.05
CA ALA A 25 -12.88 12.29 -3.20
C ALA A 25 -11.97 12.41 -1.97
N ALA A 26 -11.74 11.31 -1.25
CA ALA A 26 -10.84 11.29 -0.10
C ALA A 26 -9.41 11.72 -0.47
N CYS A 27 -8.89 11.31 -1.63
CA CYS A 27 -7.56 11.74 -2.08
C CYS A 27 -7.50 13.27 -2.29
N ARG A 28 -8.55 13.86 -2.90
CA ARG A 28 -8.63 15.32 -3.12
C ARG A 28 -8.69 16.13 -1.83
N GLU A 29 -9.39 15.63 -0.82
CA GLU A 29 -9.46 16.26 0.50
C GLU A 29 -8.07 16.34 1.17
N THR A 30 -7.19 15.38 0.87
CA THR A 30 -5.87 15.25 1.50
C THR A 30 -4.71 15.88 0.73
N GLY A 31 -4.80 16.11 -0.59
CA GLY A 31 -3.66 16.67 -1.34
C GLY A 31 -3.99 17.30 -2.68
N GLY A 32 -5.05 18.13 -2.70
CA GLY A 32 -5.21 19.16 -3.71
C GLY A 32 -5.19 18.66 -5.17
N GLY A 33 -4.39 19.32 -6.02
CA GLY A 33 -4.41 19.15 -7.48
C GLY A 33 -3.75 17.88 -8.03
N ALA A 34 -2.98 17.15 -7.23
CA ALA A 34 -2.27 15.94 -7.66
C ALA A 34 -3.00 14.63 -7.33
N ALA A 35 -4.20 14.70 -6.75
CA ALA A 35 -4.98 13.54 -6.37
C ALA A 35 -5.39 12.66 -7.56
N VAL A 36 -5.30 11.33 -7.37
CA VAL A 36 -5.72 10.37 -8.40
C VAL A 36 -7.23 10.44 -8.65
N SER A 37 -7.62 10.36 -9.92
CA SER A 37 -9.03 10.42 -10.33
C SER A 37 -9.72 9.05 -10.23
N SER A 38 -11.05 9.05 -10.14
CA SER A 38 -11.84 7.81 -10.14
C SER A 38 -11.70 7.04 -11.46
N ALA A 39 -11.54 7.73 -12.58
CA ALA A 39 -11.26 7.13 -13.88
C ALA A 39 -9.88 6.44 -13.92
N TRP A 40 -8.86 7.06 -13.31
CA TRP A 40 -7.54 6.46 -13.18
C TRP A 40 -7.58 5.20 -12.31
N LEU A 41 -8.27 5.25 -11.15
CA LEU A 41 -8.45 4.10 -10.25
C LEU A 41 -9.15 2.92 -10.94
N HIS A 42 -10.23 3.20 -11.69
CA HIS A 42 -10.93 2.18 -12.46
C HIS A 42 -10.02 1.54 -13.52
N ARG A 43 -9.26 2.35 -14.28
CA ARG A 43 -8.33 1.84 -15.29
C ARG A 43 -7.22 0.99 -14.67
N LEU A 44 -6.66 1.43 -13.55
CA LEU A 44 -5.67 0.65 -12.79
C LEU A 44 -6.23 -0.73 -12.41
N GLU A 45 -7.40 -0.79 -11.78
CA GLU A 45 -7.97 -2.05 -11.30
C GLU A 45 -8.45 -2.99 -12.42
N THR A 46 -8.87 -2.44 -13.56
CA THR A 46 -9.24 -3.23 -14.74
C THR A 46 -8.05 -3.68 -15.58
N GLY A 47 -6.83 -3.22 -15.27
CA GLY A 47 -5.63 -3.53 -16.04
C GLY A 47 -5.53 -2.77 -17.36
N ALA A 48 -6.35 -1.73 -17.55
CA ALA A 48 -6.20 -0.83 -18.67
C ALA A 48 -4.87 -0.06 -18.53
N PRO A 49 -4.19 0.30 -19.64
CA PRO A 49 -2.97 1.09 -19.57
C PRO A 49 -3.19 2.37 -18.77
N VAL A 50 -2.28 2.73 -17.87
CA VAL A 50 -2.32 3.99 -17.12
C VAL A 50 -0.90 4.53 -16.99
N ASN A 51 -0.78 5.84 -16.85
CA ASN A 51 0.49 6.45 -16.47
C ASN A 51 0.75 6.24 -14.99
N ALA A 52 2.03 6.11 -14.63
CA ALA A 52 2.47 6.09 -13.25
C ALA A 52 1.96 7.35 -12.52
N PRO A 53 1.42 7.20 -11.29
CA PRO A 53 1.01 8.35 -10.49
C PRO A 53 2.24 9.13 -9.99
N SER A 54 2.06 10.41 -9.68
CA SER A 54 3.09 11.21 -9.02
C SER A 54 3.28 10.76 -7.56
N LEU A 55 4.40 11.15 -6.93
CA LEU A 55 4.61 10.90 -5.50
C LEU A 55 3.51 11.50 -4.63
N GLU A 56 3.10 12.73 -4.91
CA GLU A 56 1.97 13.39 -4.22
C GLU A 56 0.65 12.63 -4.44
N GLY A 57 0.43 12.11 -5.66
CA GLY A 57 -0.71 11.25 -5.96
C GLY A 57 -0.69 9.92 -5.19
N LEU A 58 0.49 9.34 -4.96
CA LEU A 58 0.65 8.14 -4.14
C LEU A 58 0.42 8.43 -2.65
N ASP A 59 0.86 9.57 -2.15
CA ASP A 59 0.70 9.95 -0.75
C ASP A 59 -0.77 10.23 -0.39
N THR A 60 -1.49 10.93 -1.28
CA THR A 60 -2.94 11.13 -1.12
C THR A 60 -3.72 9.83 -1.23
N LEU A 61 -3.31 8.94 -2.12
CA LEU A 61 -3.88 7.60 -2.24
C LEU A 61 -3.62 6.76 -0.97
N ALA A 62 -2.44 6.89 -0.37
CA ALA A 62 -2.10 6.24 0.89
C ALA A 62 -3.00 6.70 2.03
N ALA A 63 -3.20 8.02 2.14
CA ALA A 63 -4.11 8.61 3.12
C ALA A 63 -5.55 8.10 2.91
N GLY A 64 -6.06 8.11 1.67
CA GLY A 64 -7.41 7.64 1.33
C GLY A 64 -7.62 6.14 1.60
N LEU A 65 -6.60 5.31 1.37
CA LEU A 65 -6.63 3.87 1.61
C LEU A 65 -6.26 3.48 3.06
N ARG A 66 -5.87 4.45 3.89
CA ARG A 66 -5.33 4.23 5.24
C ARG A 66 -4.20 3.20 5.20
N LEU A 67 -3.25 3.42 4.29
CA LEU A 67 -2.03 2.64 4.12
C LEU A 67 -0.82 3.50 4.43
N GLU A 68 0.28 2.84 4.74
CA GLU A 68 1.58 3.49 4.86
C GLU A 68 2.09 3.87 3.45
N PRO A 69 2.59 5.11 3.23
CA PRO A 69 2.97 5.59 1.90
C PRO A 69 4.08 4.79 1.21
N THR A 70 5.07 4.30 1.97
CA THR A 70 6.18 3.51 1.44
C THR A 70 5.67 2.27 0.72
N ARG A 71 4.70 1.56 1.31
CA ARG A 71 4.10 0.37 0.69
C ARG A 71 3.47 0.64 -0.69
N LEU A 72 2.82 1.79 -0.86
CA LEU A 72 2.25 2.19 -2.16
C LEU A 72 3.33 2.60 -3.16
N ARG A 73 4.38 3.28 -2.70
CA ARG A 73 5.52 3.68 -3.54
C ARG A 73 6.32 2.47 -4.02
N GLU A 74 6.58 1.50 -3.16
CA GLU A 74 7.23 0.23 -3.54
C GLU A 74 6.40 -0.55 -4.57
N ALA A 75 5.09 -0.65 -4.36
CA ALA A 75 4.19 -1.31 -5.29
C ALA A 75 4.15 -0.59 -6.66
N ALA A 76 4.16 0.75 -6.65
CA ALA A 76 4.24 1.55 -7.88
C ALA A 76 5.59 1.40 -8.57
N ALA A 77 6.70 1.37 -7.81
CA ALA A 77 8.04 1.14 -8.31
C ALA A 77 8.15 -0.22 -9.01
N ALA A 78 7.60 -1.28 -8.40
CA ALA A 78 7.58 -2.62 -8.98
C ALA A 78 6.75 -2.67 -10.26
N GLN A 79 5.53 -2.13 -10.23
CA GLN A 79 4.60 -2.22 -11.35
C GLN A 79 5.03 -1.38 -12.56
N PHE A 80 5.42 -0.12 -12.37
CA PHE A 80 5.68 0.82 -13.47
C PHE A 80 7.15 0.87 -13.90
N PHE A 81 8.07 0.57 -13.00
CA PHE A 81 9.51 0.72 -13.26
C PHE A 81 10.28 -0.59 -13.13
N GLY A 82 9.63 -1.68 -12.72
CA GLY A 82 10.27 -2.98 -12.51
C GLY A 82 11.25 -3.00 -11.33
N VAL A 83 11.19 -2.00 -10.45
CA VAL A 83 12.09 -1.87 -9.29
C VAL A 83 11.44 -2.53 -8.09
N ARG A 84 12.07 -3.59 -7.56
CA ARG A 84 11.66 -4.23 -6.32
C ARG A 84 12.69 -3.91 -5.23
N VAL A 85 12.21 -3.44 -4.08
CA VAL A 85 13.05 -3.29 -2.90
C VAL A 85 13.22 -4.67 -2.29
N GLU A 86 14.42 -5.24 -2.42
CA GLU A 86 14.78 -6.45 -1.70
C GLU A 86 15.12 -6.05 -0.26
N TRP A 87 14.23 -6.42 0.66
CA TRP A 87 14.50 -6.28 2.09
C TRP A 87 15.45 -7.41 2.49
N GLU A 88 16.74 -7.10 2.63
CA GLU A 88 17.65 -7.95 3.38
C GLU A 88 17.32 -7.81 4.87
N ALA A 89 16.58 -8.78 5.40
CA ALA A 89 16.45 -8.92 6.83
C ALA A 89 17.86 -9.18 7.39
N SER A 90 18.35 -8.28 8.25
CA SER A 90 19.52 -8.56 9.08
C SER A 90 19.29 -9.88 9.85
N GLY A 91 20.36 -10.55 10.31
CA GLY A 91 20.24 -11.86 10.95
C GLY A 91 19.19 -11.91 12.08
N GLU A 92 19.09 -10.84 12.87
CA GLU A 92 18.07 -10.69 13.92
C GLU A 92 16.65 -10.53 13.38
N ALA A 93 16.47 -9.77 12.29
CA ALA A 93 15.16 -9.62 11.64
C ALA A 93 14.69 -10.93 10.98
N ALA A 94 15.61 -11.69 10.40
CA ALA A 94 15.31 -13.01 9.82
C ALA A 94 14.91 -14.01 10.91
N GLU A 95 15.62 -14.01 12.03
CA GLU A 95 15.30 -14.83 13.20
C GLU A 95 13.95 -14.45 13.80
N LEU A 96 13.66 -13.15 13.92
CA LEU A 96 12.36 -12.66 14.37
C LEU A 96 11.23 -13.18 13.46
N LEU A 97 11.37 -13.06 12.14
CA LEU A 97 10.39 -13.57 11.17
C LEU A 97 10.16 -15.08 11.32
N ARG A 98 11.24 -15.85 11.53
CA ARG A 98 11.15 -17.29 11.79
C ARG A 98 10.38 -17.58 13.07
N MET A 99 10.64 -16.84 14.14
CA MET A 99 9.90 -16.96 15.40
C MET A 99 8.42 -16.61 15.23
N VAL A 100 8.10 -15.52 14.53
CA VAL A 100 6.70 -15.11 14.26
C VAL A 100 5.97 -16.21 13.48
N GLY A 101 6.60 -16.79 12.45
CA GLY A 101 6.00 -17.84 11.64
C GLY A 101 5.63 -19.12 12.43
N ALA A 102 6.30 -19.36 13.56
CA ALA A 102 6.00 -20.50 14.44
C ALA A 102 4.81 -20.26 15.39
N LEU A 103 4.34 -19.02 15.52
CA LEU A 103 3.23 -18.67 16.41
C LEU A 103 1.87 -19.00 15.76
N PRO A 104 0.84 -19.35 16.56
CA PRO A 104 -0.54 -19.39 16.08
C PRO A 104 -1.00 -18.05 15.47
N GLN A 105 -1.88 -18.08 14.46
CA GLN A 105 -2.32 -16.87 13.74
C GLN A 105 -2.83 -15.73 14.64
N HIS A 106 -3.54 -16.04 15.72
CA HIS A 106 -4.04 -15.01 16.65
C HIS A 106 -2.91 -14.30 17.41
N GLN A 107 -1.80 -15.00 17.68
CA GLN A 107 -0.61 -14.43 18.32
C GLN A 107 0.25 -13.65 17.32
N GLN A 108 0.32 -14.09 16.07
CA GLN A 108 0.94 -13.31 14.99
C GLN A 108 0.24 -11.95 14.83
N ALA A 109 -1.09 -11.94 14.80
CA ALA A 109 -1.87 -10.70 14.72
C ALA A 109 -1.61 -9.77 15.92
N ALA A 110 -1.56 -10.31 17.14
CA ALA A 110 -1.26 -9.54 18.34
C ALA A 110 0.17 -8.94 18.30
N LEU A 111 1.15 -9.71 17.84
CA LEU A 111 2.54 -9.26 17.72
C LEU A 111 2.68 -8.16 16.66
N VAL A 112 1.99 -8.28 15.53
CA VAL A 112 1.97 -7.24 14.48
C VAL A 112 1.41 -5.93 15.04
N GLU A 113 0.33 -5.97 15.83
CA GLU A 113 -0.20 -4.76 16.45
C GLU A 113 0.76 -4.18 17.50
N LEU A 114 1.44 -5.01 18.30
CA LEU A 114 2.46 -4.54 19.24
C LEU A 114 3.60 -3.82 18.52
N VAL A 115 4.17 -4.44 17.48
CA VAL A 115 5.26 -3.84 16.69
C VAL A 115 4.78 -2.55 16.01
N ARG A 116 3.55 -2.51 15.49
CA ARG A 116 2.97 -1.30 14.89
C ARG A 116 2.88 -0.17 15.90
N VAL A 117 2.49 -0.44 17.15
CA VAL A 117 2.45 0.56 18.21
C VAL A 117 3.86 1.08 18.49
N MET A 118 4.84 0.20 18.66
CA MET A 118 6.23 0.59 18.94
C MET A 118 6.85 1.42 17.80
N ALA A 119 6.58 1.04 16.56
CA ALA A 119 7.12 1.72 15.38
C ALA A 119 6.48 3.10 15.11
N LYS A 120 5.29 3.37 15.68
CA LYS A 120 4.61 4.66 15.54
C LYS A 120 5.29 5.79 16.33
N ASP A 121 6.04 5.44 17.38
CA ASP A 121 6.67 6.40 18.30
C ASP A 121 8.18 6.65 17.98
N CYS A 122 8.66 6.13 16.85
CA CYS A 122 10.00 6.39 16.31
C CYS A 122 9.93 7.40 15.16
#